data_AF-A0AAU9T1R6-F1
#
_entry.id   AF-A0AAU9T1R6-F1
#
_cell.length_a   1.000
_cell.length_b   1.000
_cell.length_c   1.000
_cell.angle_alpha   90.00
_cell.angle_beta   90.00
_cell.angle_gamma   90.00
#
_symmetry.space_group_name_H-M   'P 1'
#
loop_
_entity.id
_entity.type
_entity.pdbx_description
1 polymer ?
#
loop_
_entity_poly.entity_id
_entity_poly.type
_entity_poly.pdbx_seq_one_letter_code
_entity_poly.pdbx_strand_id
1 'polypeptide(L)' 'MVDLLPGARLSSSGGNIVLFWDVIKVDRVEIWCAEISLKRQPQGGGEIWGNVEWSNAVMTLDPSSDRYKFMYSASVTH' A
#
# COMPACT_ATOMS: atom_id res chain seq x y z
N MET A 1 20.29 -14.21 7.24
CA MET A 1 19.12 -13.46 7.77
C MET A 1 18.92 -12.32 6.81
N VAL A 2 17.97 -12.45 5.88
CA VAL A 2 17.68 -11.36 4.93
C VAL A 2 16.91 -10.31 5.71
N ASP A 3 17.47 -9.10 5.81
CA ASP A 3 16.78 -7.96 6.40
C ASP A 3 15.55 -7.67 5.52
N LEU A 4 14.39 -8.17 5.95
CA LEU A 4 13.09 -7.87 5.35
C LEU A 4 12.76 -6.42 5.73
N LEU A 5 13.42 -5.45 5.08
CA LEU A 5 13.08 -4.05 5.28
C LEU A 5 11.63 -3.87 4.81
N PRO A 6 10.74 -3.33 5.66
CA PRO A 6 9.35 -3.13 5.30
C PRO A 6 9.26 -2.29 4.03
N GLY A 7 8.72 -2.88 2.97
CA GLY A 7 8.55 -2.25 1.68
C GLY A 7 7.23 -1.47 1.64
N ALA A 8 7.24 -0.33 0.96
CA ALA A 8 6.02 0.38 0.60
C ALA A 8 5.97 0.54 -0.93
N ARG A 9 4.80 0.33 -1.54
CA ARG A 9 4.58 0.56 -2.98
C ARG A 9 3.35 1.43 -3.19
N LEU A 10 3.47 2.32 -4.17
CA LEU A 10 2.46 3.31 -4.53
C LEU A 10 2.00 3.05 -5.96
N SER A 11 0.68 3.03 -6.19
CA SER A 11 0.07 2.92 -7.52
C SER A 11 -1.06 3.94 -7.68
N SER A 12 -1.36 4.34 -8.92
CA SER A 12 -2.44 5.26 -9.25
C SER A 12 -3.69 4.49 -9.70
N SER A 13 -4.86 4.75 -9.11
CA SER A 13 -6.14 4.13 -9.48
C SER A 13 -7.22 5.20 -9.70
N GLY A 14 -7.65 5.43 -10.94
CA GLY A 14 -8.80 6.30 -11.23
C GLY A 14 -8.73 7.75 -10.70
N GLY A 15 -7.52 8.29 -10.47
CA GLY A 15 -7.28 9.60 -9.85
C GLY A 15 -6.96 9.55 -8.34
N ASN A 16 -7.15 8.40 -7.70
CA ASN A 16 -6.73 8.10 -6.33
C ASN A 16 -5.36 7.43 -6.31
N ILE A 17 -4.77 7.36 -5.13
CA ILE A 17 -3.54 6.61 -4.84
C ILE A 17 -3.90 5.37 -4.05
N VAL A 18 -3.31 4.23 -4.42
CA VAL A 18 -3.36 2.99 -3.63
C VAL A 18 -1.96 2.72 -3.08
N LEU A 19 -1.88 2.54 -1.77
CA LEU A 19 -0.66 2.23 -1.03
C LEU A 19 -0.69 0.78 -0.55
N PHE A 20 0.40 0.05 -0.77
CA PHE A 20 0.64 -1.25 -0.18
C PHE A 20 1.85 -1.18 0.74
N TRP A 21 1.78 -1.79 1.92
CA TRP A 21 2.92 -1.91 2.82
C TRP A 21 2.87 -3.19 3.64
N ASP A 22 4.05 -3.66 4.03
CA ASP A 22 4.21 -4.86 4.85
C ASP A 22 4.28 -4.50 6.34
N VAL A 23 3.48 -5.19 7.16
CA VAL A 23 3.51 -5.12 8.62
C VAL A 23 4.03 -6.45 9.14
N ILE A 24 5.27 -6.44 9.62
CA ILE A 24 5.95 -7.62 10.16
C ILE A 24 5.58 -7.77 11.65
N LYS A 25 5.00 -8.90 12.01
CA LYS A 25 4.71 -9.31 13.40
C LYS A 25 5.52 -10.56 13.74
N VAL A 26 5.53 -10.94 15.02
CA VAL A 26 6.29 -12.09 15.53
C VAL A 26 5.85 -13.41 14.88
N ASP A 27 4.55 -13.55 14.61
CA ASP A 27 3.89 -14.78 14.18
C ASP A 27 3.33 -14.72 12.75
N ARG A 28 3.44 -13.56 12.07
CA ARG A 28 2.88 -13.35 10.72
C ARG A 28 3.44 -12.09 10.06
N VAL A 29 3.29 -12.03 8.75
CA VAL A 29 3.43 -10.81 7.96
C VAL A 29 2.08 -10.45 7.37
N GLU A 30 1.67 -9.20 7.52
CA GLU A 30 0.42 -8.70 6.93
C GLU A 30 0.75 -7.73 5.79
N ILE A 31 0.16 -7.95 4.62
CA ILE A 31 0.15 -6.94 3.57
C ILE A 31 -1.07 -6.05 3.82
N TRP A 32 -0.82 -4.78 4.00
CA TRP A 32 -1.85 -3.77 4.15
C TRP A 32 -2.06 -3.02 2.84
N CYS A 33 -3.28 -2.55 2.65
CA CYS A 33 -3.65 -1.69 1.55
C CYS A 33 -4.47 -0.51 2.07
N ALA A 34 -4.21 0.67 1.52
CA ALA A 34 -5.06 1.84 1.69
C ALA A 34 -5.32 2.50 0.35
N GLU A 35 -6.55 2.97 0.17
CA GLU A 35 -6.91 3.87 -0.91
C GLU A 35 -7.02 5.29 -0.38
N ILE A 36 -6.39 6.21 -1.09
CA ILE A 36 -6.29 7.62 -0.74
C ILE A 36 -6.82 8.43 -1.91
N SER A 37 -7.92 9.15 -1.70
CA SER A 37 -8.38 10.12 -2.67
C SER A 37 -7.57 11.40 -2.61
N LEU A 38 -7.24 11.96 -3.77
CA LEU A 38 -6.47 13.21 -3.86
C LEU A 38 -7.37 14.36 -4.26
N LYS A 39 -7.29 15.46 -3.51
CA LYS A 39 -7.96 16.72 -3.84
C LYS A 39 -6.92 17.82 -3.93
N ARG A 40 -6.90 18.53 -5.07
CA ARG A 40 -6.16 19.78 -5.21
C ARG A 40 -6.99 20.91 -4.63
N GLN A 41 -6.45 21.65 -3.68
CA GLN A 41 -7.13 22.84 -3.18
C GLN A 41 -7.01 23.97 -4.21
N PRO A 42 -8.11 24.49 -4.76
CA PRO A 42 -8.06 25.53 -5.79
C PRO A 42 -7.51 26.87 -5.28
N GLN A 43 -7.59 27.13 -3.98
CA GLN A 43 -7.33 28.44 -3.37
C GLN A 43 -5.95 28.51 -2.68
N GLY A 44 -5.28 27.38 -2.44
CA GLY A 44 -4.05 27.26 -1.67
C GLY A 44 -2.80 26.96 -2.50
N GLY A 45 -2.57 27.68 -3.60
CA GLY A 45 -1.29 27.62 -4.33
C GLY A 45 -0.90 26.26 -4.94
N GLY A 46 -1.84 25.33 -5.10
CA GLY A 46 -1.58 24.00 -5.68
C GLY A 46 -1.30 22.89 -4.67
N GLU A 47 -1.59 23.10 -3.38
CA GLU A 47 -1.55 22.04 -2.37
C GLU A 47 -2.45 20.86 -2.75
N ILE A 48 -1.92 19.65 -2.55
CA ILE A 48 -2.62 18.38 -2.75
C ILE A 48 -2.88 17.78 -1.37
N TRP A 49 -4.15 17.54 -1.06
CA TRP A 49 -4.61 16.90 0.16
C TRP A 49 -5.04 15.47 -0.14
N GLY A 50 -4.61 14.53 0.70
CA GLY A 50 -5.03 13.14 0.64
C GLY A 50 -6.08 12.82 1.71
N ASN A 51 -7.17 12.16 1.35
CA ASN A 51 -8.12 11.58 2.29
C ASN A 51 -8.01 10.05 2.22
N VAL A 52 -7.77 9.39 3.36
CA VAL A 52 -7.79 7.92 3.41
C VAL A 52 -9.24 7.46 3.35
N GLU A 53 -9.65 6.86 2.24
CA GLU A 53 -11.00 6.34 2.06
C GLU A 53 -11.18 5.03 2.84
N TRP A 54 -10.16 4.17 2.83
CA TRP A 54 -10.10 2.96 3.62
C TRP A 54 -8.66 2.49 3.82
N SER A 55 -8.45 1.69 4.86
CA SER A 55 -7.19 1.03 5.17
C SER A 55 -7.46 -0.31 5.85
N ASN A 56 -6.96 -1.40 5.28
CA ASN A 56 -7.14 -2.72 5.88
C ASN A 56 -6.03 -3.71 5.46
N ALA A 57 -5.86 -4.77 6.25
CA ALA A 57 -5.05 -5.92 5.87
C ALA A 57 -5.74 -6.67 4.73
N VAL A 58 -5.05 -6.81 3.60
CA VAL A 58 -5.55 -7.54 2.41
C VAL A 58 -5.00 -8.96 2.33
N MET A 59 -3.91 -9.25 3.05
CA MET A 59 -3.31 -10.58 3.11
C MET A 59 -2.59 -10.79 4.43
N THR A 60 -2.64 -12.01 4.97
CA THR A 60 -1.84 -12.46 6.11
C THR A 60 -1.04 -13.68 5.70
N LEU A 61 0.25 -13.67 6.00
CA LEU A 61 1.22 -14.68 5.61
C LEU A 61 1.90 -15.26 6.86
N ASP A 62 2.15 -16.57 6.84
CA ASP A 62 2.94 -17.25 7.85
C ASP A 62 4.43 -16.92 7.66
N PRO A 63 5.20 -16.60 8.73
CA PRO A 63 6.60 -16.23 8.62
C PRO A 63 7.47 -17.33 8.01
N SER A 64 7.05 -18.58 8.14
CA SER A 64 7.74 -19.78 7.61
C SER A 64 7.54 -19.99 6.11
N SER A 65 6.66 -19.22 5.46
CA SER A 65 6.47 -19.33 4.03
C SER A 65 7.62 -18.64 3.30
N ASP A 66 8.63 -19.41 2.88
CA ASP A 66 9.81 -19.00 2.07
C ASP A 66 9.46 -18.31 0.72
N ARG A 67 8.19 -18.00 0.47
CA ARG A 67 7.66 -17.34 -0.74
C ARG A 67 7.55 -15.83 -0.61
N TYR A 68 8.46 -15.19 0.12
CA TYR A 68 8.58 -13.71 0.25
C TYR A 68 8.90 -12.96 -1.06
N LYS A 69 8.92 -13.65 -2.21
CA LYS A 69 9.11 -13.01 -3.50
C LYS A 69 7.78 -12.41 -3.96
N PHE A 70 7.39 -11.31 -3.33
CA PHE A 70 6.20 -10.54 -3.68
C PHE A 70 6.32 -10.00 -5.12
N MET A 71 5.61 -10.64 -6.04
CA MET A 71 5.34 -10.04 -7.34
C MET A 71 4.23 -9.01 -7.17
N TYR A 72 4.60 -7.81 -6.72
CA TYR A 72 3.69 -6.67 -6.73
C TYR A 72 3.51 -6.19 -8.18
N SER A 73 2.51 -6.74 -8.86
CA SER A 73 1.98 -6.22 -10.13
C SER A 73 0.66 -5.50 -9.82
N ALA A 74 0.61 -4.20 -10.08
CA ALA A 74 -0.63 -3.45 -10.12
C ALA A 74 -0.90 -3.09 -11.58
N SER A 75 -1.97 -3.63 -12.14
CA SER A 75 -2.51 -3.26 -13.45
C SER A 75 -3.82 -2.53 -13.21
N VAL A 76 -3.83 -1.22 -13.38
CA VAL A 76 -5.05 -0.42 -13.39
C VAL A 76 -5.52 -0.36 -14.84
N THR A 77 -6.61 -1.05 -15.14
CA THR A 77 -7.28 -0.97 -16.44
C THR A 77 -8.45 0.02 -16.33
N HIS A 78 -8.52 0.94 -17.29
CA HIS A 78 -9.61 1.89 -17.47
C HIS A 78 -10.84 1.22 -18.08
#